data_AF-A0A4Q6ATN1-F1
#
_entry.id   AF-A0A4Q6ATN1-F1
#
_cell.length_a   1.000
_cell.length_b   1.000
_cell.length_c   1.000
_cell.angle_alpha   90.00
_cell.angle_beta   90.00
_cell.angle_gamma   90.00
#
_symmetry.space_group_name_H-M   'P 1'
#
loop_
_entity.id
_entity.type
_entity.pdbx_description
1 polymer ?
#
loop_
_entity_poly.entity_id
_entity_poly.type
_entity_poly.pdbx_seq_one_letter_code
_entity_poly.pdbx_strand_id
1 'polypeptide(L)'
;MAPLVLSMESKGMSSGLLISVLVGGLGVGGAVGYVAGTGTAGKSAGSSAASSGPDTAWFTYDGKTYTTSSLPPQVQTNLYQAEMETYNQKIAVVREFAVRLALAQEQKKFTSVDKLPAIEELLPATQVPDDAAKAFFEANKDKIPPGTTYEQLAPRIKELLGNETRAKTFEETWQKLTTGNKLTLLVKEPAAPVVNVPIAGFPSKGSKSDKNVVVEISDYLCPHCQEVQPDMKKLMDANKDVKFVQINFALRPDKLSGAIIEGAFCAGKQGDESFWKFHDTAFSKSWGSFADEYDIAKVKPIAEAAGIKIPDWEACMKTEEPKQFVNKTKDVVNALGVTGTPTFYLNNKRLNIHRPDELAAVVQAGLVK
;
A
#
# COMPACT_ATOMS: atom_id res chain seq x y z
N MET A 1 -18.66 -32.54 9.14
CA MET A 1 -17.29 -32.91 9.51
C MET A 1 -16.58 -31.63 9.87
N ALA A 2 -16.35 -31.43 11.17
CA ALA A 2 -15.81 -30.21 11.76
C ALA A 2 -14.29 -30.13 11.56
N PRO A 3 -13.71 -28.94 11.38
CA PRO A 3 -12.26 -28.78 11.29
C PRO A 3 -11.63 -28.95 12.68
N LEU A 4 -10.49 -29.64 12.70
CA LEU A 4 -9.68 -29.93 13.89
C LEU A 4 -9.23 -28.62 14.55
N VAL A 5 -9.67 -28.41 15.79
CA VAL A 5 -9.14 -27.40 16.70
C VAL A 5 -7.90 -28.00 17.37
N LEU A 6 -6.72 -27.48 17.03
CA LEU A 6 -5.51 -27.71 17.82
C LEU A 6 -5.61 -26.90 19.12
N SER A 7 -6.03 -27.57 20.18
CA SER A 7 -5.93 -27.09 21.56
C SER A 7 -4.45 -27.01 21.95
N MET A 8 -3.87 -25.81 21.95
CA MET A 8 -2.63 -25.54 22.67
C MET A 8 -3.00 -25.11 24.09
N GLU A 9 -2.78 -26.02 25.04
CA GLU A 9 -2.82 -25.71 26.47
C GLU A 9 -1.82 -24.60 26.81
N SER A 10 -2.28 -23.69 27.67
CA SER A 10 -1.55 -22.55 28.17
C SER A 10 -0.32 -22.96 28.98
N LYS A 11 0.87 -22.52 28.57
CA LYS A 11 2.00 -22.17 29.44
C LYS A 11 2.95 -21.24 28.67
N GLY A 12 3.04 -19.97 29.11
CA GLY A 12 4.07 -19.02 28.66
C GLY A 12 3.62 -17.98 27.64
N MET A 13 2.98 -16.91 28.11
CA MET A 13 2.72 -15.69 27.36
C MET A 13 4.03 -14.91 27.10
N SER A 14 4.06 -14.17 25.97
CA SER A 14 4.91 -12.99 25.68
C SER A 14 6.27 -13.20 24.95
N SER A 15 6.26 -13.70 23.70
CA SER A 15 7.46 -13.57 22.81
C SER A 15 7.15 -13.30 21.32
N GLY A 16 5.87 -13.34 20.93
CA GLY A 16 5.44 -13.13 19.54
C GLY A 16 5.35 -11.66 19.08
N LEU A 17 5.34 -10.70 20.01
CA LEU A 17 5.14 -9.27 19.71
C LEU A 17 6.42 -8.52 19.29
N LEU A 18 7.60 -9.13 19.48
CA LEU A 18 8.90 -8.46 19.35
C LEU A 18 9.39 -8.28 17.91
N ILE A 19 8.91 -9.09 16.95
CA ILE A 19 9.38 -9.05 15.55
C ILE A 19 8.48 -8.23 14.64
N SER A 20 7.19 -8.07 14.95
CA SER A 20 6.27 -7.24 14.16
C SER A 20 6.65 -5.75 14.18
N VAL A 21 7.52 -5.32 15.11
CA VAL A 21 8.08 -3.97 15.17
C VAL A 21 9.30 -3.77 14.25
N LEU A 22 10.00 -4.84 13.88
CA LEU A 22 11.19 -4.81 13.01
C LEU A 22 10.89 -5.19 11.55
N VAL A 23 9.87 -6.01 11.31
CA VAL A 23 9.47 -6.48 9.98
C VAL A 23 8.22 -5.73 9.54
N GLY A 24 8.38 -4.43 9.28
CA GLY A 24 7.45 -3.70 8.41
C GLY A 24 7.78 -4.07 6.97
N GLY A 25 7.26 -5.19 6.49
CA GLY A 25 7.51 -5.63 5.11
C GLY A 25 7.70 -7.12 4.98
N LEU A 26 6.60 -7.87 5.07
CA LEU A 26 6.35 -9.14 4.36
C LEU A 26 4.89 -9.49 4.63
N GLY A 27 4.08 -9.40 3.57
CA GLY A 27 2.63 -9.42 3.66
C GLY A 27 2.05 -10.71 4.20
N VAL A 28 0.95 -10.58 4.93
CA VAL A 28 -0.13 -11.57 4.93
C VAL A 28 -1.42 -10.76 4.89
N GLY A 29 -2.19 -10.92 3.82
CA GLY A 29 -3.54 -10.38 3.71
C GLY A 29 -4.39 -10.86 4.89
N GLY A 30 -4.64 -9.96 5.83
CA GLY A 30 -5.56 -10.19 6.93
C GLY A 30 -6.96 -9.73 6.53
N ALA A 31 -7.85 -10.70 6.31
CA ALA A 31 -9.27 -10.46 6.13
C ALA A 31 -9.83 -9.66 7.32
N VAL A 32 -10.27 -8.42 7.07
CA VAL A 32 -11.02 -7.65 8.06
C VAL A 32 -12.49 -8.03 7.92
N GLY A 33 -13.05 -8.57 9.01
CA GLY A 33 -14.43 -8.98 9.13
C GLY A 33 -15.39 -7.82 8.85
N TYR A 34 -16.38 -8.12 8.01
CA TYR A 34 -17.53 -7.25 7.76
C TYR A 34 -18.39 -7.14 9.02
N VAL A 35 -18.61 -5.92 9.50
CA VAL A 35 -19.82 -5.58 10.26
C VAL A 35 -20.67 -4.71 9.36
N ALA A 36 -21.83 -5.24 8.95
CA ALA A 36 -22.77 -4.55 8.10
C ALA A 36 -23.41 -3.38 8.86
N GLY A 37 -23.04 -2.15 8.50
CA GLY A 37 -23.74 -0.94 8.91
C GLY A 37 -24.79 -0.58 7.85
N THR A 38 -26.06 -0.51 8.25
CA THR A 38 -27.17 -0.08 7.41
C THR A 38 -27.07 1.42 7.12
N GLY A 39 -26.64 1.79 5.91
CA GLY A 39 -26.61 3.17 5.42
C GLY A 39 -27.63 3.37 4.30
N THR A 40 -28.50 4.36 4.46
CA THR A 40 -29.58 4.71 3.53
C THR A 40 -29.06 5.26 2.21
N ALA A 41 -29.64 4.79 1.10
CA ALA A 41 -29.27 5.11 -0.27
C ALA A 41 -29.53 6.59 -0.63
N GLY A 42 -28.46 7.31 -0.98
CA GLY A 42 -28.52 8.56 -1.74
C GLY A 42 -28.42 8.28 -3.23
N LYS A 43 -29.31 8.87 -4.03
CA LYS A 43 -29.35 8.77 -5.51
C LYS A 43 -28.02 9.23 -6.12
N SER A 44 -27.32 8.35 -6.85
CA SER A 44 -26.26 8.74 -7.78
C SER A 44 -26.81 8.76 -9.22
N ALA A 45 -26.55 9.85 -9.93
CA ALA A 45 -26.81 9.98 -11.35
C ALA A 45 -25.72 9.23 -12.12
N GLY A 46 -26.14 8.43 -13.11
CA GLY A 46 -25.28 7.56 -13.87
C GLY A 46 -24.26 8.32 -14.73
N SER A 47 -23.01 7.88 -14.64
CA SER A 47 -22.03 8.00 -15.71
C SER A 47 -21.48 6.59 -15.94
N SER A 48 -21.87 5.97 -17.06
CA SER A 48 -21.38 4.66 -17.47
C SER A 48 -19.96 4.83 -18.04
N ALA A 49 -18.95 4.57 -17.23
CA ALA A 49 -17.61 4.32 -17.72
C ALA A 49 -17.43 2.80 -17.87
N ALA A 50 -17.20 2.34 -19.10
CA ALA A 50 -17.07 0.92 -19.43
C ALA A 50 -15.86 0.28 -18.72
N SER A 51 -16.10 -0.78 -17.94
CA SER A 51 -15.08 -1.67 -17.41
C SER A 51 -14.57 -2.61 -18.50
N SER A 52 -13.25 -2.81 -18.62
CA SER A 52 -12.62 -3.62 -19.68
C SER A 52 -12.52 -5.14 -19.36
N GLY A 53 -13.22 -5.62 -18.33
CA GLY A 53 -13.39 -7.06 -18.05
C GLY A 53 -14.75 -7.57 -18.56
N PRO A 54 -14.97 -8.90 -18.64
CA PRO A 54 -16.30 -9.43 -18.90
C PRO A 54 -17.26 -8.94 -17.80
N ASP A 55 -18.38 -8.33 -18.20
CA ASP A 55 -19.36 -7.82 -17.26
C ASP A 55 -20.19 -8.95 -16.65
N THR A 56 -19.63 -9.59 -15.62
CA THR A 56 -20.19 -10.76 -14.94
C THR A 56 -21.57 -10.45 -14.37
N ALA A 57 -22.57 -11.25 -14.73
CA ALA A 57 -23.89 -11.23 -14.10
C ALA A 57 -23.84 -11.98 -12.76
N TRP A 58 -24.11 -11.28 -11.65
CA TRP A 58 -23.98 -11.84 -10.30
C TRP A 58 -25.29 -12.44 -9.79
N PHE A 59 -26.39 -11.70 -9.95
CA PHE A 59 -27.70 -12.14 -9.50
C PHE A 59 -28.81 -11.41 -10.26
N THR A 60 -30.03 -11.91 -10.12
CA THR A 60 -31.25 -11.22 -10.55
C THR A 60 -32.10 -10.89 -9.34
N TYR A 61 -32.82 -9.77 -9.37
CA TYR A 61 -33.80 -9.39 -8.36
C TYR A 61 -34.92 -8.61 -9.05
N ASP A 62 -36.18 -9.03 -8.85
CA ASP A 62 -37.37 -8.46 -9.50
C ASP A 62 -37.23 -8.29 -11.02
N GLY A 63 -36.70 -9.31 -11.70
CA GLY A 63 -36.52 -9.30 -13.16
C GLY A 63 -35.37 -8.41 -13.66
N LYS A 64 -34.63 -7.74 -12.77
CA LYS A 64 -33.41 -6.98 -13.11
C LYS A 64 -32.16 -7.80 -12.85
N THR A 65 -31.26 -7.85 -13.82
CA THR A 65 -29.92 -8.44 -13.67
C THR A 65 -28.94 -7.40 -13.12
N TYR A 66 -28.17 -7.81 -12.12
CA TYR A 66 -27.10 -7.01 -11.53
C TYR A 66 -25.76 -7.58 -12.01
N THR A 67 -25.14 -6.86 -12.93
CA THR A 67 -23.81 -7.15 -13.45
C THR A 67 -22.74 -6.32 -12.71
N THR A 68 -21.45 -6.67 -12.83
CA THR A 68 -20.35 -5.91 -12.23
C THR A 68 -20.47 -4.41 -12.49
N SER A 69 -20.68 -4.01 -13.74
CA SER A 69 -20.77 -2.60 -14.14
C SER A 69 -21.98 -1.86 -13.55
N SER A 70 -23.05 -2.59 -13.20
CA SER A 70 -24.26 -2.03 -12.61
C SER A 70 -24.17 -1.81 -11.08
N LEU A 71 -23.14 -2.37 -10.43
CA LEU A 71 -22.97 -2.30 -8.99
C LEU A 71 -22.28 -0.97 -8.57
N PRO A 72 -22.45 -0.52 -7.31
CA PRO A 72 -21.75 0.67 -6.81
C PRO A 72 -20.22 0.52 -6.87
N PRO A 73 -19.44 1.62 -7.02
CA PRO A 73 -17.98 1.57 -7.12
C PRO A 73 -17.31 0.79 -5.99
N GLN A 74 -17.76 0.97 -4.75
CA GLN A 74 -17.29 0.19 -3.61
C GLN A 74 -17.40 -1.33 -3.84
N VAL A 75 -18.54 -1.80 -4.35
CA VAL A 75 -18.76 -3.23 -4.62
C VAL A 75 -17.91 -3.70 -5.78
N GLN A 76 -17.79 -2.90 -6.85
CA GLN A 76 -16.88 -3.19 -7.96
C GLN A 76 -15.43 -3.35 -7.50
N THR A 77 -14.95 -2.42 -6.67
CA THR A 77 -13.61 -2.49 -6.08
C THR A 77 -13.45 -3.74 -5.22
N ASN A 78 -14.42 -4.08 -4.38
CA ASN A 78 -14.34 -5.27 -3.53
C ASN A 78 -14.28 -6.58 -4.34
N LEU A 79 -15.07 -6.69 -5.41
CA LEU A 79 -15.02 -7.83 -6.33
C LEU A 79 -13.67 -7.92 -7.03
N TYR A 80 -13.17 -6.80 -7.55
CA TYR A 80 -11.83 -6.73 -8.14
C TYR A 80 -10.74 -7.13 -7.15
N GLN A 81 -10.81 -6.68 -5.89
CA GLN A 81 -9.84 -7.09 -4.86
C GLN A 81 -9.88 -8.59 -4.57
N ALA A 82 -11.06 -9.21 -4.57
CA ALA A 82 -11.18 -10.67 -4.40
C ALA A 82 -10.58 -11.44 -5.59
N GLU A 83 -10.78 -10.95 -6.82
CA GLU A 83 -10.15 -11.49 -8.03
C GLU A 83 -8.63 -11.32 -7.98
N MET A 84 -8.15 -10.16 -7.54
CA MET A 84 -6.73 -9.86 -7.37
C MET A 84 -6.06 -10.72 -6.31
N GLU A 85 -6.72 -10.95 -5.17
CA GLU A 85 -6.21 -11.85 -4.14
C GLU A 85 -6.05 -13.27 -4.71
N THR A 86 -7.06 -13.76 -5.43
CA THR A 86 -7.01 -15.05 -6.11
C THR A 86 -5.89 -15.10 -7.15
N TYR A 87 -5.74 -14.03 -7.94
CA TYR A 87 -4.69 -13.91 -8.94
C TYR A 87 -3.30 -13.93 -8.29
N ASN A 88 -3.06 -13.09 -7.27
CA ASN A 88 -1.79 -12.99 -6.56
C ASN A 88 -1.39 -14.33 -5.92
N GLN A 89 -2.34 -15.05 -5.30
CA GLN A 89 -2.09 -16.39 -4.76
C GLN A 89 -1.67 -17.38 -5.85
N LYS A 90 -2.37 -17.40 -6.99
CA LYS A 90 -2.01 -18.25 -8.14
C LYS A 90 -0.64 -17.89 -8.71
N ILE A 91 -0.36 -16.58 -8.85
CA ILE A 91 0.92 -16.08 -9.34
C ILE A 91 2.05 -16.46 -8.40
N ALA A 92 1.89 -16.35 -7.08
CA ALA A 92 2.92 -16.73 -6.12
C ALA A 92 3.36 -18.20 -6.31
N VAL A 93 2.40 -19.11 -6.47
CA VAL A 93 2.68 -20.54 -6.73
C VAL A 93 3.42 -20.74 -8.05
N VAL A 94 2.93 -20.14 -9.14
CA VAL A 94 3.54 -20.28 -10.47
C VAL A 94 4.92 -19.64 -10.51
N ARG A 95 5.10 -18.50 -9.83
CA ARG A 95 6.35 -17.75 -9.75
C ARG A 95 7.45 -18.57 -9.08
N GLU A 96 7.17 -19.15 -7.91
CA GLU A 96 8.12 -20.02 -7.23
C GLU A 96 8.51 -21.21 -8.11
N PHE A 97 7.51 -21.90 -8.67
CA PHE A 97 7.75 -23.04 -9.55
C PHE A 97 8.63 -22.67 -10.75
N ALA A 98 8.38 -21.53 -11.39
CA ALA A 98 9.14 -21.11 -12.56
C ALA A 98 10.58 -20.72 -12.22
N VAL A 99 10.81 -20.08 -11.07
CA VAL A 99 12.17 -19.81 -10.57
C VAL A 99 12.90 -21.12 -10.25
N ARG A 100 12.23 -22.07 -9.58
CA ARG A 100 12.81 -23.40 -9.29
C ARG A 100 13.19 -24.14 -10.56
N LEU A 101 12.33 -24.12 -11.58
CA LEU A 101 12.58 -24.73 -12.88
C LEU A 101 13.83 -24.13 -13.53
N ALA A 102 13.90 -22.80 -13.59
CA ALA A 102 15.03 -22.09 -14.19
C ALA A 102 16.35 -22.38 -13.47
N LEU A 103 16.36 -22.29 -12.13
CA LEU A 103 17.55 -22.57 -11.32
C LEU A 103 17.98 -24.03 -11.41
N ALA A 104 17.03 -24.98 -11.41
CA ALA A 104 17.36 -26.39 -11.57
C ALA A 104 18.02 -26.65 -12.94
N GLN A 105 17.54 -26.02 -14.01
CA GLN A 105 18.16 -26.12 -15.33
C GLN A 105 19.56 -25.50 -15.36
N GLU A 106 19.72 -24.29 -14.83
CA GLU A 106 21.01 -23.58 -14.77
C GLU A 106 22.06 -24.35 -13.95
N GLN A 107 21.66 -24.87 -12.79
CA GLN A 107 22.52 -25.64 -11.90
C GLN A 107 22.71 -27.10 -12.34
N LYS A 108 22.16 -27.51 -13.50
CA LYS A 108 22.18 -28.89 -14.01
C LYS A 108 21.60 -29.92 -13.02
N LYS A 109 20.65 -29.48 -12.18
CA LYS A 109 19.88 -30.29 -11.22
C LYS A 109 18.48 -30.67 -11.75
N PHE A 110 18.09 -30.18 -12.92
CA PHE A 110 16.81 -30.52 -13.54
C PHE A 110 16.78 -31.98 -13.99
N THR A 111 15.76 -32.73 -13.55
CA THR A 111 15.50 -34.10 -13.98
C THR A 111 14.16 -34.21 -14.69
N SER A 112 13.10 -33.69 -14.08
CA SER A 112 11.73 -33.66 -14.57
C SER A 112 10.93 -32.59 -13.83
N VAL A 113 9.78 -32.20 -14.38
CA VAL A 113 8.90 -31.16 -13.82
C VAL A 113 8.35 -31.54 -12.45
N ASP A 114 8.03 -32.82 -12.23
CA ASP A 114 7.49 -33.36 -10.98
C ASP A 114 8.55 -33.58 -9.88
N LYS A 115 9.84 -33.48 -10.21
CA LYS A 115 10.97 -33.75 -9.30
C LYS A 115 11.97 -32.59 -9.25
N LEU A 116 11.46 -31.36 -9.26
CA LEU A 116 12.30 -30.17 -9.05
C LEU A 116 12.79 -30.13 -7.59
N PRO A 117 14.09 -29.85 -7.34
CA PRO A 117 14.58 -29.58 -6.00
C PRO A 117 13.78 -28.47 -5.30
N ALA A 118 13.74 -28.51 -3.97
CA ALA A 118 13.12 -27.44 -3.18
C ALA A 118 13.84 -26.11 -3.41
N ILE A 119 13.14 -24.98 -3.20
CA ILE A 119 13.76 -23.67 -3.44
C ILE A 119 14.93 -23.42 -2.47
N GLU A 120 14.91 -24.00 -1.28
CA GLU A 120 15.98 -23.93 -0.28
C GLU A 120 17.24 -24.67 -0.71
N GLU A 121 17.13 -25.70 -1.54
CA GLU A 121 18.29 -26.42 -2.11
C GLU A 121 18.90 -25.69 -3.31
N LEU A 122 18.06 -24.92 -4.02
CA LEU A 122 18.46 -24.13 -5.19
C LEU A 122 18.97 -22.73 -4.78
N LEU A 123 18.41 -22.17 -3.71
CA LEU A 123 18.74 -20.89 -3.08
C LEU A 123 18.92 -21.08 -1.57
N PRO A 124 20.03 -21.71 -1.13
CA PRO A 124 20.32 -21.89 0.29
C PRO A 124 20.39 -20.55 1.02
N ALA A 125 20.03 -20.55 2.31
CA ALA A 125 20.16 -19.36 3.14
C ALA A 125 21.63 -18.92 3.14
N THR A 126 21.86 -17.63 2.89
CA THR A 126 23.18 -17.05 3.10
C THR A 126 23.44 -17.02 4.61
N GLN A 127 24.56 -17.59 5.05
CA GLN A 127 24.99 -17.44 6.43
C GLN A 127 25.29 -15.96 6.68
N VAL A 128 24.58 -15.37 7.64
CA VAL A 128 24.74 -13.96 7.98
C VAL A 128 25.91 -13.81 8.95
N PRO A 129 26.97 -13.07 8.58
CA PRO A 129 28.08 -12.77 9.46
C PRO A 129 27.64 -12.09 10.77
N ASP A 130 28.34 -12.37 11.87
CA ASP A 130 27.97 -11.87 13.20
C ASP A 130 28.07 -10.33 13.32
N ASP A 131 29.02 -9.74 12.61
CA ASP A 131 29.20 -8.29 12.48
C ASP A 131 28.02 -7.62 11.75
N ALA A 132 27.49 -8.24 10.70
CA ALA A 132 26.29 -7.75 10.00
C ALA A 132 25.05 -7.79 10.92
N ALA A 133 24.87 -8.88 11.66
CA ALA A 133 23.78 -8.99 12.63
C ALA A 133 23.91 -8.00 13.80
N LYS A 134 25.14 -7.76 14.29
CA LYS A 134 25.42 -6.71 15.29
C LYS A 134 25.10 -5.32 14.74
N ALA A 135 25.56 -5.00 13.54
CA ALA A 135 25.27 -3.71 12.91
C ALA A 135 23.76 -3.46 12.78
N PHE A 136 22.98 -4.49 12.40
CA PHE A 136 21.53 -4.40 12.37
C PHE A 136 20.93 -4.17 13.76
N PHE A 137 21.39 -4.90 14.78
CA PHE A 137 20.95 -4.70 16.16
C PHE A 137 21.20 -3.26 16.63
N GLU A 138 22.41 -2.75 16.41
CA GLU A 138 22.81 -1.38 16.77
C GLU A 138 21.96 -0.33 16.07
N ALA A 139 21.76 -0.47 14.75
CA ALA A 139 20.98 0.47 13.95
C ALA A 139 19.48 0.51 14.33
N ASN A 140 18.98 -0.51 15.04
CA ASN A 140 17.58 -0.62 15.42
C ASN A 140 17.35 -0.58 16.94
N LYS A 141 18.36 -0.20 17.74
CA LYS A 141 18.25 -0.15 19.21
C LYS A 141 17.03 0.61 19.72
N ASP A 142 16.67 1.71 19.07
CA ASP A 142 15.53 2.56 19.46
C ASP A 142 14.17 1.85 19.29
N LYS A 143 14.12 0.79 18.47
CA LYS A 143 12.93 -0.04 18.22
C LYS A 143 12.92 -1.32 19.06
N ILE A 144 14.02 -1.63 19.75
CA ILE A 144 14.18 -2.84 20.53
C ILE A 144 13.85 -2.53 21.99
N PRO A 145 13.05 -3.37 22.69
CA PRO A 145 12.71 -3.08 24.08
C PRO A 145 13.94 -2.94 24.99
N PRO A 146 13.93 -1.96 25.91
CA PRO A 146 15.05 -1.71 26.81
C PRO A 146 15.47 -2.97 27.56
N GLY A 147 16.78 -3.22 27.63
CA GLY A 147 17.36 -4.38 28.32
C GLY A 147 17.48 -5.65 27.47
N THR A 148 16.98 -5.66 26.23
CA THR A 148 17.21 -6.77 25.30
C THR A 148 18.66 -6.74 24.82
N THR A 149 19.38 -7.87 24.90
CA THR A 149 20.79 -7.95 24.46
C THR A 149 20.91 -8.47 23.02
N TYR A 150 22.07 -8.24 22.40
CA TYR A 150 22.36 -8.77 21.07
C TYR A 150 22.27 -10.30 21.06
N GLU A 151 22.81 -10.97 22.08
CA GLU A 151 22.87 -12.43 22.17
C GLU A 151 21.47 -13.06 22.14
N GLN A 152 20.48 -12.39 22.73
CA GLN A 152 19.09 -12.82 22.73
C GLN A 152 18.43 -12.72 21.35
N LEU A 153 18.81 -11.72 20.55
CA LEU A 153 18.22 -11.47 19.22
C LEU A 153 19.07 -12.00 18.06
N ALA A 154 20.35 -12.30 18.26
CA ALA A 154 21.29 -12.66 17.21
C ALA A 154 20.79 -13.80 16.31
N PRO A 155 20.22 -14.92 16.83
CA PRO A 155 19.69 -15.97 15.96
C PRO A 155 18.55 -15.47 15.06
N ARG A 156 17.64 -14.65 15.60
CA ARG A 156 16.48 -14.12 14.88
C ARG A 156 16.89 -13.07 13.85
N ILE A 157 17.86 -12.22 14.19
CA ILE A 157 18.43 -11.22 13.26
C ILE A 157 19.12 -11.92 12.09
N LYS A 158 19.93 -12.95 12.37
CA LYS A 158 20.61 -13.71 11.33
C LYS A 158 19.63 -14.46 10.43
N GLU A 159 18.58 -15.03 10.99
CA GLU A 159 17.51 -15.66 10.21
C GLU A 159 16.77 -14.63 9.33
N LEU A 160 16.40 -13.47 9.89
CA LEU A 160 15.75 -12.39 9.15
C LEU A 160 16.61 -11.93 7.97
N LEU A 161 17.85 -11.52 8.23
CA LEU A 161 18.77 -11.02 7.19
C LEU A 161 19.10 -12.09 6.15
N GLY A 162 19.17 -13.37 6.56
CA GLY A 162 19.38 -14.50 5.65
C GLY A 162 18.18 -14.72 4.73
N ASN A 163 16.96 -14.60 5.27
CA ASN A 163 15.73 -14.70 4.51
C ASN A 163 15.53 -13.50 3.57
N GLU A 164 15.86 -12.28 4.01
CA GLU A 164 15.86 -11.08 3.16
C GLU A 164 16.83 -11.23 1.98
N THR A 165 18.04 -11.72 2.24
CA THR A 165 19.03 -11.99 1.20
C THR A 165 18.51 -13.00 0.19
N ARG A 166 17.92 -14.11 0.65
CA ARG A 166 17.31 -15.12 -0.23
C ARG A 166 16.17 -14.52 -1.04
N ALA A 167 15.27 -13.76 -0.42
CA ALA A 167 14.14 -13.12 -1.10
C ALA A 167 14.63 -12.15 -2.19
N LYS A 168 15.68 -11.37 -1.90
CA LYS A 168 16.34 -10.51 -2.89
C LYS A 168 16.91 -11.31 -4.05
N THR A 169 17.64 -12.40 -3.79
CA THR A 169 18.18 -13.27 -4.87
C THR A 169 17.07 -13.93 -5.70
N PHE A 170 15.97 -14.33 -5.06
CA PHE A 170 14.79 -14.84 -5.75
C PHE A 170 14.19 -13.77 -6.68
N GLU A 171 14.03 -12.54 -6.19
CA GLU A 171 13.54 -11.40 -6.96
C GLU A 171 14.44 -11.08 -8.15
N GLU A 172 15.76 -10.98 -7.93
CA GLU A 172 16.73 -10.73 -9.00
C GLU A 172 16.69 -11.82 -10.07
N THR A 173 16.54 -13.09 -9.66
CA THR A 173 16.36 -14.21 -10.59
C THR A 173 15.08 -14.06 -11.39
N TRP A 174 13.97 -13.76 -10.73
CA TRP A 174 12.70 -13.51 -11.37
C TRP A 174 12.78 -12.38 -12.41
N GLN A 175 13.35 -11.24 -12.04
CA GLN A 175 13.53 -10.08 -12.93
C GLN A 175 14.41 -10.43 -14.13
N LYS A 176 15.50 -11.17 -13.93
CA LYS A 176 16.34 -11.64 -15.06
C LYS A 176 15.55 -12.53 -16.03
N LEU A 177 14.68 -13.40 -15.51
CA LEU A 177 13.88 -14.30 -16.34
C LEU A 177 12.82 -13.55 -17.16
N THR A 178 12.13 -12.59 -16.54
CA THR A 178 11.05 -11.82 -17.18
C THR A 178 11.59 -10.77 -18.15
N THR A 179 12.61 -10.01 -17.76
CA THR A 179 13.21 -8.99 -18.64
C THR A 179 14.02 -9.58 -19.80
N GLY A 180 14.60 -10.77 -19.60
CA GLY A 180 15.34 -11.49 -20.64
C GLY A 180 14.47 -12.25 -21.65
N ASN A 181 13.13 -12.09 -21.60
CA ASN A 181 12.16 -12.85 -22.40
C ASN A 181 12.29 -14.39 -22.29
N LYS A 182 12.97 -14.91 -21.26
CA LYS A 182 13.08 -16.35 -21.00
C LYS A 182 11.83 -16.90 -20.31
N LEU A 183 11.08 -16.02 -19.65
CA LEU A 183 9.84 -16.34 -18.97
C LEU A 183 8.80 -15.28 -19.32
N THR A 184 7.63 -15.73 -19.78
CA THR A 184 6.46 -14.87 -19.99
C THR A 184 5.30 -15.44 -19.18
N LEU A 185 4.71 -14.62 -18.32
CA LEU A 185 3.44 -14.96 -17.67
C LEU A 185 2.31 -14.85 -18.70
N LEU A 186 1.67 -15.98 -18.99
CA LEU A 186 0.55 -16.05 -19.95
C LEU A 186 -0.81 -15.75 -19.30
N VAL A 187 -0.88 -15.87 -17.97
CA VAL A 187 -2.08 -15.51 -17.23
C VAL A 187 -2.25 -13.99 -17.27
N LYS A 188 -3.48 -13.55 -17.52
CA LYS A 188 -3.82 -12.14 -17.54
C LYS A 188 -4.19 -11.69 -16.13
N GLU A 189 -3.69 -10.54 -15.74
CA GLU A 189 -4.13 -9.85 -14.54
C GLU A 189 -5.62 -9.47 -14.66
N PRO A 190 -6.41 -9.60 -13.58
CA PRO A 190 -7.76 -9.07 -13.54
C PRO A 190 -7.80 -7.59 -13.95
N ALA A 191 -8.80 -7.21 -14.76
CA ALA A 191 -8.93 -5.85 -15.21
C ALA A 191 -9.53 -4.99 -14.09
N ALA A 192 -8.81 -3.94 -13.66
CA ALA A 192 -9.35 -2.98 -12.71
C ALA A 192 -10.62 -2.29 -13.25
N PRO A 193 -11.67 -2.13 -12.43
CA PRO A 193 -12.83 -1.36 -12.82
C PRO A 193 -12.46 0.11 -13.03
N VAL A 194 -13.17 0.76 -13.95
CA VAL A 194 -13.08 2.22 -14.13
C VAL A 194 -14.08 2.86 -13.19
N VAL A 195 -13.60 3.51 -12.13
CA VAL A 195 -14.44 4.18 -11.13
C VAL A 195 -14.19 5.67 -11.16
N ASN A 196 -15.24 6.48 -11.11
CA ASN A 196 -15.06 7.93 -11.06
C ASN A 196 -14.44 8.35 -9.72
N VAL A 197 -13.15 8.66 -9.73
CA VAL A 197 -12.44 9.16 -8.55
C VAL A 197 -12.67 10.67 -8.44
N PRO A 198 -13.35 11.16 -7.40
CA PRO A 198 -13.59 12.59 -7.24
C PRO A 198 -12.28 13.32 -6.91
N ILE A 199 -11.71 14.04 -7.86
CA ILE A 199 -10.45 14.79 -7.67
C ILE A 199 -10.65 16.28 -7.34
N ALA A 200 -11.86 16.80 -7.53
CA ALA A 200 -12.15 18.22 -7.33
C ALA A 200 -12.04 18.61 -5.85
N GLY A 201 -11.29 19.69 -5.57
CA GLY A 201 -11.07 20.20 -4.22
C GLY A 201 -9.95 19.47 -3.45
N PHE A 202 -9.28 18.50 -4.07
CA PHE A 202 -8.06 17.90 -3.54
C PHE A 202 -6.81 18.61 -4.08
N PRO A 203 -5.74 18.70 -3.27
CA PRO A 203 -4.47 19.25 -3.72
C PRO A 203 -3.93 18.51 -4.94
N SER A 204 -3.37 19.26 -5.88
CA SER A 204 -2.76 18.67 -7.07
C SER A 204 -1.46 19.39 -7.48
N LYS A 205 -0.66 18.70 -8.30
CA LYS A 205 0.61 19.20 -8.84
C LYS A 205 0.82 18.71 -10.27
N GLY A 206 1.57 19.47 -11.06
CA GLY A 206 1.88 19.14 -12.44
C GLY A 206 0.87 19.75 -13.41
N SER A 207 0.41 18.95 -14.37
CA SER A 207 -0.46 19.41 -15.46
C SER A 207 -1.82 19.90 -14.98
N LYS A 208 -2.34 20.93 -15.64
CA LYS A 208 -3.74 21.38 -15.43
C LYS A 208 -4.75 20.52 -16.20
N SER A 209 -4.29 19.75 -17.19
CA SER A 209 -5.11 18.84 -17.97
C SER A 209 -5.49 17.59 -17.18
N ASP A 210 -6.70 17.07 -17.41
CA ASP A 210 -7.16 15.78 -16.88
C ASP A 210 -6.90 14.60 -17.83
N LYS A 211 -6.03 14.77 -18.85
CA LYS A 211 -5.67 13.70 -19.80
C LYS A 211 -5.02 12.50 -19.10
N ASN A 212 -4.07 12.78 -18.20
CA ASN A 212 -3.35 11.80 -17.41
C ASN A 212 -3.38 12.25 -15.95
N VAL A 213 -4.19 11.58 -15.14
CA VAL A 213 -4.35 11.87 -13.71
C VAL A 213 -3.91 10.67 -12.90
N VAL A 214 -2.89 10.87 -12.07
CA VAL A 214 -2.47 9.94 -11.03
C VAL A 214 -3.03 10.44 -9.71
N VAL A 215 -3.76 9.58 -9.01
CA VAL A 215 -4.27 9.86 -7.66
C VAL A 215 -3.53 8.98 -6.68
N GLU A 216 -2.96 9.57 -5.63
CA GLU A 216 -2.48 8.85 -4.45
C GLU A 216 -3.47 9.05 -3.31
N ILE A 217 -3.96 7.95 -2.74
CA ILE A 217 -4.68 7.93 -1.47
C ILE A 217 -3.71 7.41 -0.40
N SER A 218 -3.29 8.26 0.52
CA SER A 218 -2.31 7.91 1.56
C SER A 218 -2.62 8.45 2.94
N ASP A 219 -2.06 7.79 3.95
CA ASP A 219 -2.13 8.16 5.36
C ASP A 219 -0.71 8.57 5.82
N TYR A 220 -0.56 9.74 6.45
CA TYR A 220 0.73 10.26 6.90
C TYR A 220 1.45 9.34 7.90
N LEU A 221 0.71 8.50 8.63
CA LEU A 221 1.24 7.56 9.61
C LEU A 221 1.43 6.14 9.04
N CYS A 222 1.07 5.90 7.79
CA CYS A 222 1.26 4.60 7.16
C CYS A 222 2.73 4.41 6.72
N PRO A 223 3.44 3.39 7.23
CA PRO A 223 4.83 3.14 6.85
C PRO A 223 5.01 2.94 5.34
N HIS A 224 4.11 2.19 4.69
CA HIS A 224 4.18 1.98 3.25
C HIS A 224 3.93 3.26 2.44
N CYS A 225 3.15 4.21 2.96
CA CYS A 225 3.00 5.51 2.32
C CYS A 225 4.30 6.32 2.40
N GLN A 226 4.98 6.28 3.56
CA GLN A 226 6.29 6.93 3.75
C GLN A 226 7.36 6.33 2.84
N GLU A 227 7.39 4.99 2.70
CA GLU A 227 8.32 4.27 1.82
C GLU A 227 8.17 4.68 0.34
N VAL A 228 6.94 4.97 -0.09
CA VAL A 228 6.62 5.35 -1.48
C VAL A 228 7.03 6.78 -1.84
N GLN A 229 7.03 7.71 -0.88
CA GLN A 229 7.16 9.14 -1.18
C GLN A 229 8.40 9.52 -2.02
N PRO A 230 9.60 8.95 -1.80
CA PRO A 230 10.75 9.24 -2.64
C PRO A 230 10.53 8.91 -4.11
N ASP A 231 9.87 7.80 -4.41
CA ASP A 231 9.59 7.37 -5.79
C ASP A 231 8.42 8.16 -6.40
N MET A 232 7.41 8.49 -5.59
CA MET A 232 6.35 9.41 -6.00
C MET A 232 6.92 10.77 -6.39
N LYS A 233 7.86 11.31 -5.62
CA LYS A 233 8.53 12.57 -5.93
C LYS A 233 9.30 12.50 -7.25
N LYS A 234 10.08 11.44 -7.48
CA LYS A 234 10.80 11.23 -8.76
C LYS A 234 9.82 11.17 -9.92
N LEU A 235 8.70 10.46 -9.75
CA LEU A 235 7.65 10.34 -10.77
C LEU A 235 7.04 11.71 -11.12
N MET A 236 6.70 12.51 -10.11
CA MET A 236 6.20 13.89 -10.27
C MET A 236 7.23 14.82 -10.92
N ASP A 237 8.52 14.60 -10.67
CA ASP A 237 9.59 15.40 -11.25
C ASP A 237 9.85 15.06 -12.72
N ALA A 238 9.73 13.78 -13.09
CA ALA A 238 9.92 13.32 -14.46
C ALA A 238 8.71 13.60 -15.39
N ASN A 239 7.49 13.77 -14.86
CA ASN A 239 6.26 13.78 -15.67
C ASN A 239 5.44 15.06 -15.45
N LYS A 240 5.91 16.20 -15.97
CA LYS A 240 5.23 17.50 -15.79
C LYS A 240 3.90 17.62 -16.56
N ASP A 241 3.68 16.75 -17.54
CA ASP A 241 2.46 16.63 -18.34
C ASP A 241 1.37 15.77 -17.67
N VAL A 242 1.69 15.13 -16.55
CA VAL A 242 0.76 14.37 -15.71
C VAL A 242 0.25 15.25 -14.57
N LYS A 243 -1.03 15.12 -14.24
CA LYS A 243 -1.63 15.71 -13.04
C LYS A 243 -1.56 14.70 -11.90
N PHE A 244 -0.94 15.11 -10.80
CA PHE A 244 -0.85 14.31 -9.58
C PHE A 244 -1.80 14.89 -8.55
N VAL A 245 -2.69 14.06 -8.01
CA VAL A 245 -3.69 14.46 -7.02
C VAL A 245 -3.42 13.71 -5.73
N GLN A 246 -3.35 14.44 -4.62
CA GLN A 246 -3.15 13.88 -3.30
C GLN A 246 -4.47 13.83 -2.54
N ILE A 247 -4.89 12.64 -2.13
CA ILE A 247 -6.04 12.42 -1.25
C ILE A 247 -5.52 11.87 0.08
N ASN A 248 -5.33 12.76 1.05
CA ASN A 248 -4.91 12.32 2.38
C ASN A 248 -6.10 11.69 3.13
N PHE A 249 -5.96 10.43 3.52
CA PHE A 249 -6.97 9.64 4.21
C PHE A 249 -6.40 9.09 5.51
N ALA A 250 -7.02 9.44 6.64
CA ALA A 250 -6.67 8.87 7.93
C ALA A 250 -7.48 7.60 8.17
N LEU A 251 -6.80 6.46 8.31
CA LEU A 251 -7.43 5.21 8.74
C LEU A 251 -8.04 5.35 10.14
N ARG A 252 -7.44 6.21 10.97
CA ARG A 252 -7.96 6.63 12.27
C ARG A 252 -8.06 8.16 12.33
N PRO A 253 -9.19 8.75 11.88
CA PRO A 253 -9.34 10.20 11.76
C PRO A 253 -9.42 10.92 13.12
N ASP A 254 -9.75 10.21 14.19
CA ASP A 254 -9.77 10.72 15.57
C ASP A 254 -8.39 10.66 16.26
N LYS A 255 -7.32 10.38 15.50
CA LYS A 255 -5.95 10.21 15.98
C LYS A 255 -5.01 11.21 15.30
N LEU A 256 -3.71 11.09 15.58
CA LEU A 256 -2.70 12.01 15.05
C LEU A 256 -2.75 12.15 13.52
N SER A 257 -3.03 11.08 12.77
CA SER A 257 -3.15 11.16 11.30
C SER A 257 -4.22 12.17 10.88
N GLY A 258 -5.40 12.15 11.51
CA GLY A 258 -6.44 13.13 11.27
C GLY A 258 -5.97 14.56 11.55
N ALA A 259 -5.30 14.79 12.67
CA ALA A 259 -4.72 16.08 13.01
C ALA A 259 -3.69 16.58 11.97
N ILE A 260 -2.86 15.68 11.42
CA ILE A 260 -1.89 16.04 10.37
C ILE A 260 -2.62 16.43 9.07
N ILE A 261 -3.71 15.73 8.71
CA ILE A 261 -4.52 16.08 7.54
C ILE A 261 -5.20 17.44 7.71
N GLU A 262 -5.73 17.73 8.89
CA GLU A 262 -6.26 19.04 9.25
C GLU A 262 -5.18 20.13 9.10
N GLY A 263 -3.96 19.85 9.58
CA GLY A 263 -2.80 20.72 9.40
C GLY A 263 -2.43 20.96 7.94
N ALA A 264 -2.45 19.90 7.12
CA ALA A 264 -2.18 19.98 5.69
C ALA A 264 -3.25 20.80 4.96
N PHE A 265 -4.53 20.64 5.30
CA PHE A 265 -5.62 21.46 4.80
C PHE A 265 -5.39 22.95 5.10
N CYS A 266 -5.04 23.27 6.35
CA CYS A 266 -4.77 24.65 6.75
C CYS A 266 -3.50 25.23 6.12
N ALA A 267 -2.49 24.41 5.83
CA ALA A 267 -1.35 24.83 5.01
C ALA A 267 -1.79 25.13 3.56
N GLY A 268 -2.66 24.31 2.98
CA GLY A 268 -3.21 24.52 1.64
C GLY A 268 -4.07 25.78 1.49
N LYS A 269 -4.71 26.27 2.56
CA LYS A 269 -5.38 27.58 2.58
C LYS A 269 -4.42 28.75 2.32
N GLN A 270 -3.12 28.55 2.54
CA GLN A 270 -2.06 29.52 2.23
C GLN A 270 -1.47 29.34 0.82
N GLY A 271 -2.00 28.40 0.03
CA GLY A 271 -1.61 28.12 -1.36
C GLY A 271 -1.11 26.70 -1.59
N ASP A 272 -1.10 26.27 -2.85
CA ASP A 272 -0.73 24.90 -3.24
C ASP A 272 0.72 24.56 -2.84
N GLU A 273 1.65 25.50 -2.99
CA GLU A 273 3.05 25.30 -2.58
C GLU A 273 3.18 25.05 -1.07
N SER A 274 2.39 25.75 -0.26
CA SER A 274 2.33 25.59 1.20
C SER A 274 1.79 24.21 1.58
N PHE A 275 0.76 23.71 0.88
CA PHE A 275 0.31 22.32 1.04
C PHE A 275 1.45 21.33 0.77
N TRP A 276 2.12 21.44 -0.38
CA TRP A 276 3.15 20.47 -0.76
C TRP A 276 4.37 20.52 0.18
N LYS A 277 4.78 21.70 0.64
CA LYS A 277 5.84 21.84 1.66
C LYS A 277 5.45 21.17 2.98
N PHE A 278 4.21 21.37 3.43
CA PHE A 278 3.69 20.70 4.63
C PHE A 278 3.64 19.18 4.43
N HIS A 279 3.11 18.72 3.30
CA HIS A 279 2.98 17.31 2.94
C HIS A 279 4.33 16.60 2.93
N ASP A 280 5.34 17.15 2.23
CA ASP A 280 6.70 16.61 2.17
C ASP A 280 7.32 16.56 3.58
N THR A 281 7.14 17.62 4.38
CA THR A 281 7.66 17.70 5.74
C THR A 281 6.99 16.68 6.66
N ALA A 282 5.67 16.49 6.56
CA ALA A 282 4.92 15.55 7.36
C ALA A 282 5.36 14.10 7.09
N PHE A 283 5.56 13.73 5.82
CA PHE A 283 6.05 12.40 5.44
C PHE A 283 7.53 12.17 5.79
N SER A 284 8.35 13.23 5.89
CA SER A 284 9.75 13.11 6.31
C SER A 284 9.93 12.78 7.79
N LYS A 285 8.90 12.99 8.61
CA LYS A 285 8.95 12.74 10.05
C LYS A 285 8.61 11.28 10.37
N SER A 286 9.39 10.71 11.29
CA SER A 286 9.09 9.40 11.89
C SER A 286 8.14 9.60 13.06
N TRP A 287 6.91 9.09 12.93
CA TRP A 287 5.84 9.31 13.90
C TRP A 287 5.57 8.13 14.83
N GLY A 288 6.28 7.01 14.68
CA GLY A 288 5.84 5.76 15.32
C GLY A 288 4.52 5.25 14.72
N SER A 289 3.96 4.18 15.31
CA SER A 289 2.77 3.51 14.75
C SER A 289 1.50 4.37 14.81
N PHE A 290 0.45 3.95 14.10
CA PHE A 290 -0.88 4.56 14.07
C PHE A 290 -1.55 4.86 15.45
N ALA A 291 -0.97 4.43 16.58
CA ALA A 291 -1.57 4.51 17.91
C ALA A 291 -1.50 5.90 18.57
N ASP A 292 -0.83 6.86 17.94
CA ASP A 292 -0.64 8.20 18.48
C ASP A 292 -1.98 8.94 18.66
N GLU A 293 -2.16 9.50 19.86
CA GLU A 293 -3.32 10.33 20.19
C GLU A 293 -3.41 11.56 19.26
N TYR A 294 -4.64 12.02 19.02
CA TYR A 294 -4.87 13.29 18.35
C TYR A 294 -4.21 14.41 19.15
N ASP A 295 -3.27 15.13 18.53
CA ASP A 295 -2.52 16.18 19.21
C ASP A 295 -2.06 17.26 18.23
N ILE A 296 -2.70 18.43 18.30
CA ILE A 296 -2.35 19.60 17.48
C ILE A 296 -0.93 20.10 17.80
N ALA A 297 -0.46 19.95 19.05
CA ALA A 297 0.88 20.38 19.44
C ALA A 297 1.96 19.56 18.73
N LYS A 298 1.68 18.31 18.35
CA LYS A 298 2.57 17.50 17.48
C LYS A 298 2.56 17.97 16.02
N VAL A 299 1.49 18.61 15.55
CA VAL A 299 1.34 19.05 14.16
C VAL A 299 2.03 20.40 13.90
N LYS A 300 2.00 21.33 14.86
CA LYS A 300 2.60 22.66 14.71
C LYS A 300 4.08 22.65 14.30
N PRO A 301 4.97 21.79 14.87
CA PRO A 301 6.35 21.68 14.41
C PRO A 301 6.52 21.27 12.95
N ILE A 302 5.53 20.61 12.35
CA ILE A 302 5.51 20.32 10.90
C ILE A 302 5.31 21.62 10.13
N ALA A 303 4.30 22.40 10.51
CA ALA A 303 3.99 23.68 9.87
C ALA A 303 5.17 24.66 9.98
N GLU A 304 5.81 24.72 11.15
CA GLU A 304 6.99 25.57 11.37
C GLU A 304 8.16 25.15 10.48
N ALA A 305 8.48 23.86 10.44
CA ALA A 305 9.56 23.33 9.59
C ALA A 305 9.27 23.49 8.09
N ALA A 306 8.00 23.43 7.69
CA ALA A 306 7.56 23.66 6.31
C ALA A 306 7.51 25.15 5.91
N GLY A 307 7.80 26.08 6.84
CA GLY A 307 7.78 27.52 6.58
C GLY A 307 6.37 28.10 6.42
N ILE A 308 5.36 27.45 7.02
CA ILE A 308 3.97 27.90 6.99
C ILE A 308 3.79 29.11 7.91
N LYS A 309 2.93 30.07 7.52
CA LYS A 309 2.61 31.22 8.37
C LYS A 309 1.74 30.76 9.54
N ILE A 310 2.38 30.57 10.69
CA ILE A 310 1.76 29.97 11.89
C ILE A 310 0.51 30.70 12.39
N PRO A 311 0.45 32.05 12.46
CA PRO A 311 -0.76 32.72 12.92
C PRO A 311 -2.01 32.40 12.08
N ASP A 312 -1.86 32.35 10.76
CA ASP A 312 -2.97 32.04 9.84
C ASP A 312 -3.33 30.55 9.91
N TRP A 313 -2.32 29.68 10.05
CA TRP A 313 -2.50 28.25 10.21
C TRP A 313 -3.24 27.91 11.51
N GLU A 314 -2.83 28.48 12.64
CA GLU A 314 -3.50 28.29 13.94
C GLU A 314 -4.93 28.84 13.95
N ALA A 315 -5.18 29.95 13.23
CA ALA A 315 -6.54 30.46 13.06
C ALA A 315 -7.41 29.48 12.29
N CYS A 316 -6.90 28.88 11.20
CA CYS A 316 -7.60 27.85 10.43
C CYS A 316 -7.86 26.58 11.27
N MET A 317 -6.88 26.11 12.04
CA MET A 317 -7.00 24.92 12.90
C MET A 317 -8.08 25.04 13.97
N LYS A 318 -8.49 26.26 14.34
CA LYS A 318 -9.58 26.51 15.30
C LYS A 318 -10.97 26.47 14.67
N THR A 319 -11.06 26.40 13.35
CA THR A 319 -12.34 26.30 12.62
C THR A 319 -12.78 24.84 12.48
N GLU A 320 -14.03 24.62 12.07
CA GLU A 320 -14.55 23.28 11.77
C GLU A 320 -14.24 22.83 10.34
N GLU A 321 -13.75 23.72 9.46
CA GLU A 321 -13.44 23.41 8.06
C GLU A 321 -12.47 22.22 7.88
N PRO A 322 -11.30 22.16 8.56
CA PRO A 322 -10.37 21.05 8.38
C PRO A 322 -10.96 19.71 8.83
N LYS A 323 -11.73 19.67 9.92
CA LYS A 323 -12.43 18.45 10.37
C LYS A 323 -13.48 17.99 9.36
N GLN A 324 -14.26 18.92 8.80
CA GLN A 324 -15.22 18.62 7.75
C GLN A 324 -14.53 18.08 6.50
N PHE A 325 -13.36 18.62 6.15
CA PHE A 325 -12.54 18.10 5.04
C PHE A 325 -12.07 16.66 5.28
N VAL A 326 -11.60 16.34 6.50
CA VAL A 326 -11.22 14.96 6.88
C VAL A 326 -12.42 14.00 6.74
N ASN A 327 -13.58 14.38 7.28
CA ASN A 327 -14.78 13.54 7.21
C ASN A 327 -15.28 13.34 5.77
N LYS A 328 -15.32 14.41 4.97
CA LYS A 328 -15.68 14.34 3.56
C LYS A 328 -14.71 13.43 2.79
N THR A 329 -13.42 13.51 3.08
CA THR A 329 -12.41 12.68 2.44
C THR A 329 -12.59 11.21 2.79
N LYS A 330 -12.88 10.90 4.05
CA LYS A 330 -13.25 9.54 4.49
C LYS A 330 -14.45 9.00 3.70
N ASP A 331 -15.50 9.79 3.52
CA ASP A 331 -16.69 9.35 2.78
C ASP A 331 -16.38 9.07 1.30
N VAL A 332 -15.57 9.93 0.67
CA VAL A 332 -15.11 9.71 -0.72
C VAL A 332 -14.31 8.41 -0.84
N VAL A 333 -13.34 8.19 0.05
CA VAL A 333 -12.46 7.02 0.02
C VAL A 333 -13.25 5.72 0.31
N ASN A 334 -14.18 5.75 1.25
CA ASN A 334 -15.06 4.62 1.55
C ASN A 334 -15.98 4.27 0.37
N ALA A 335 -16.53 5.28 -0.31
CA ALA A 335 -17.38 5.08 -1.49
C ALA A 335 -16.60 4.44 -2.67
N LEU A 336 -15.28 4.62 -2.72
CA LEU A 336 -14.40 3.95 -3.68
C LEU A 336 -14.05 2.51 -3.28
N GLY A 337 -14.39 2.06 -2.07
CA GLY A 337 -14.03 0.74 -1.56
C GLY A 337 -12.55 0.59 -1.22
N VAL A 338 -11.88 1.71 -0.92
CA VAL A 338 -10.47 1.70 -0.52
C VAL A 338 -10.39 1.37 0.96
N THR A 339 -9.68 0.28 1.28
CA THR A 339 -9.55 -0.25 2.64
C THR A 339 -8.12 -0.17 3.19
N GLY A 340 -7.17 0.33 2.38
CA GLY A 340 -5.76 0.40 2.75
C GLY A 340 -5.01 1.48 1.98
N THR A 341 -3.88 1.90 2.54
CA THR A 341 -2.99 2.93 2.01
C THR A 341 -1.56 2.39 1.89
N PRO A 342 -0.77 2.81 0.88
CA PRO A 342 -1.19 3.69 -0.22
C PRO A 342 -2.10 2.95 -1.21
N THR A 343 -3.03 3.68 -1.82
CA THR A 343 -3.79 3.20 -2.99
C THR A 343 -3.63 4.20 -4.13
N PHE A 344 -3.34 3.70 -5.32
CA PHE A 344 -3.13 4.55 -6.49
C PHE A 344 -4.20 4.33 -7.55
N TYR A 345 -4.54 5.41 -8.26
CA TYR A 345 -5.33 5.35 -9.47
C TYR A 345 -4.60 6.06 -10.61
N LEU A 346 -4.73 5.53 -11.82
CA LEU A 346 -4.37 6.21 -13.06
C LEU A 346 -5.61 6.27 -13.95
N ASN A 347 -6.05 7.48 -14.30
CA ASN A 347 -7.19 7.69 -15.18
C ASN A 347 -8.42 6.86 -14.75
N ASN A 348 -8.80 6.98 -13.47
CA ASN A 348 -9.94 6.27 -12.87
C ASN A 348 -9.81 4.75 -12.76
N LYS A 349 -8.65 4.16 -13.05
CA LYS A 349 -8.36 2.74 -12.84
C LYS A 349 -7.42 2.56 -11.67
N ARG A 350 -7.78 1.68 -10.73
CA ARG A 350 -6.90 1.33 -9.62
C ARG A 350 -5.63 0.66 -10.14
N LEU A 351 -4.48 1.12 -9.68
CA LEU A 351 -3.20 0.47 -9.98
C LEU A 351 -2.95 -0.65 -8.97
N ASN A 352 -2.40 -1.74 -9.46
CA ASN A 352 -1.89 -2.82 -8.63
C ASN A 352 -0.38 -2.62 -8.48
N ILE A 353 0.03 -2.10 -7.33
CA ILE A 353 1.44 -1.82 -7.01
C ILE A 353 1.84 -2.78 -5.89
N HIS A 354 2.69 -3.76 -6.20
CA HIS A 354 3.18 -4.70 -5.18
C HIS A 354 4.37 -4.12 -4.42
N ARG A 355 5.16 -3.25 -5.07
CA ARG A 355 6.36 -2.65 -4.50
C ARG A 355 6.48 -1.17 -4.90
N PRO A 356 7.03 -0.32 -4.01
CA PRO A 356 7.23 1.11 -4.30
C PRO A 356 7.97 1.39 -5.62
N ASP A 357 9.02 0.61 -5.92
CA ASP A 357 9.89 0.86 -7.07
C ASP A 357 9.26 0.51 -8.43
N GLU A 358 8.12 -0.20 -8.44
CA GLU A 358 7.37 -0.51 -9.65
C GLU A 358 6.44 0.64 -10.08
N LEU A 359 6.12 1.56 -9.17
CA LEU A 359 5.13 2.62 -9.38
C LEU A 359 5.37 3.42 -10.65
N ALA A 360 6.62 3.84 -10.88
CA ALA A 360 6.95 4.65 -12.04
C ALA A 360 6.76 3.90 -13.36
N ALA A 361 7.16 2.62 -13.42
CA ALA A 361 7.01 1.79 -14.60
C ALA A 361 5.53 1.53 -14.92
N VAL A 362 4.73 1.21 -13.89
CA VAL A 362 3.28 0.97 -14.04
C VAL A 362 2.57 2.23 -14.53
N VAL A 363 2.87 3.39 -13.93
CA VAL A 363 2.29 4.67 -14.38
C VAL A 363 2.68 4.97 -15.82
N GLN A 364 3.97 4.87 -16.15
CA GLN A 364 4.49 5.17 -17.49
C GLN A 364 3.85 4.29 -18.58
N ALA A 365 3.61 3.01 -18.28
CA ALA A 365 2.97 2.08 -19.20
C ALA A 365 1.48 2.41 -19.46
N GLY A 366 0.81 3.05 -18.49
CA GLY A 366 -0.61 3.39 -18.58
C GLY A 366 -0.91 4.80 -19.09
N LEU A 367 0.11 5.65 -19.30
CA LEU A 367 -0.09 7.02 -19.80
C LEU A 367 -0.71 7.02 -21.20
N VAL A 368 -1.70 7.88 -21.39
CA VAL A 368 -2.28 8.15 -22.71
C VAL A 368 -1.34 9.07 -23.48
N LYS A 369 -0.79 8.56 -24.59
CA LYS A 369 0.14 9.28 -25.47
C LYS A 369 -0.53 10.44 -26.21
#